data_AF-A0A2E5X150-F1
#
_entry.id   AF-A0A2E5X150-F1
#
_cell.length_a   1.000
_cell.length_b   1.000
_cell.length_c   1.000
_cell.angle_alpha   90.00
_cell.angle_beta   90.00
_cell.angle_gamma   90.00
#
_symmetry.space_group_name_H-M   'P 1'
#
loop_
_entity.id
_entity.type
_entity.pdbx_description
1 polymer ?
#
loop_
_entity_poly.entity_id
_entity_poly.type
_entity_poly.pdbx_seq_one_letter_code
_entity_poly.pdbx_strand_id
1 'polypeptide(L)'
;MINSKAEAEVVKNLDFQIRQVDARNILVVADYPNEGHVEVAYQLKDLLRTYYDRDVRVVDLSENKKHLVNSELTFFVNEVKRNPQSNRIYEGNVDAAIIVRSKRSVGHNKKRYVSDLIKDANLPVLGLILNQV
;
A
#
# COMPACT_ATOMS: atom_id res chain seq x y z
N MET A 1 3.12 -10.05 21.38
CA MET A 1 3.81 -11.07 20.57
C MET A 1 3.24 -11.00 19.17
N ILE A 2 4.04 -10.57 18.21
CA ILE A 2 3.64 -10.42 16.80
C ILE A 2 3.48 -11.83 16.22
N ASN A 3 2.36 -12.09 15.55
CA ASN A 3 1.98 -13.42 15.09
C ASN A 3 2.70 -13.74 13.77
N SER A 4 4.00 -14.01 13.86
CA SER A 4 4.94 -14.21 12.73
C SER A 4 4.46 -15.24 11.69
N LYS A 5 3.59 -16.18 12.10
CA LYS A 5 3.01 -17.18 11.20
C LYS A 5 1.99 -16.60 10.22
N ALA A 6 1.14 -15.69 10.67
CA ALA A 6 0.13 -15.05 9.81
C ALA A 6 0.78 -14.11 8.78
N GLU A 7 1.82 -13.38 9.21
CA GLU A 7 2.61 -12.51 8.35
C GLU A 7 3.34 -13.30 7.26
N ALA A 8 3.98 -14.41 7.64
CA ALA A 8 4.64 -15.31 6.70
C ALA A 8 3.66 -15.93 5.68
N GLU A 9 2.42 -16.24 6.10
CA GLU A 9 1.39 -16.74 5.19
C GLU A 9 0.92 -15.68 4.18
N VAL A 10 0.72 -14.43 4.60
CA VAL A 10 0.37 -13.33 3.68
C VAL A 10 1.44 -13.16 2.61
N VAL A 11 2.71 -13.10 3.03
CA VAL A 11 3.84 -12.96 2.12
C VAL A 11 3.95 -14.15 1.17
N LYS A 12 3.77 -15.38 1.68
CA LYS A 12 3.76 -16.60 0.86
C LYS A 12 2.61 -16.61 -0.16
N ASN A 13 1.46 -16.04 0.18
CA ASN A 13 0.32 -15.95 -0.75
C ASN A 13 0.57 -14.91 -1.85
N LEU A 14 1.29 -13.82 -1.54
CA LEU A 14 1.67 -12.79 -2.51
C LEU A 14 2.84 -13.24 -3.40
N ASP A 15 3.71 -14.10 -2.89
CA ASP A 15 4.91 -14.61 -3.54
C ASP A 15 4.69 -15.05 -4.99
N PHE A 16 3.68 -15.89 -5.22
CA PHE A 16 3.37 -16.39 -6.56
C PHE A 16 3.02 -15.26 -7.52
N GLN A 17 2.18 -14.32 -7.08
CA GLN A 17 1.76 -13.17 -7.89
C GLN A 17 2.93 -12.21 -8.16
N ILE A 18 3.77 -11.95 -7.16
CA ILE A 18 4.96 -11.09 -7.30
C ILE A 18 5.92 -11.66 -8.35
N ARG A 19 6.16 -12.98 -8.32
CA ARG A 19 7.04 -13.64 -9.30
C ARG A 19 6.43 -13.72 -10.69
N GLN A 20 5.11 -13.96 -10.78
CA GLN A 20 4.41 -14.04 -12.06
C GLN A 20 4.48 -12.73 -12.85
N VAL A 21 4.40 -11.60 -12.15
CA VAL A 21 4.41 -10.25 -12.75
C VAL A 21 5.83 -9.66 -12.80
N ASP A 22 6.82 -10.30 -12.15
CA ASP A 22 8.15 -9.74 -11.85
C ASP A 22 8.11 -8.31 -11.29
N ALA A 23 7.12 -8.04 -10.43
CA ALA A 23 6.91 -6.70 -9.88
C ALA A 23 8.08 -6.32 -8.96
N ARG A 24 8.79 -5.22 -9.31
CA ARG A 24 9.92 -4.67 -8.53
C ARG A 24 9.50 -3.49 -7.66
N ASN A 25 8.64 -2.64 -8.22
CA ASN A 25 8.10 -1.44 -7.61
C ASN A 25 6.63 -1.66 -7.29
N ILE A 26 6.32 -1.92 -6.02
CA ILE A 26 4.99 -2.31 -5.56
C ILE A 26 4.34 -1.13 -4.82
N LEU A 27 3.13 -0.79 -5.21
CA LEU A 27 2.32 0.23 -4.56
C LEU A 27 1.32 -0.40 -3.60
N VAL A 28 1.39 -0.06 -2.32
CA VAL A 28 0.38 -0.43 -1.32
C VAL A 28 -0.56 0.75 -1.13
N VAL A 29 -1.85 0.52 -1.33
CA VAL A 29 -2.87 1.57 -1.23
C VAL A 29 -4.05 1.18 -0.35
N ALA A 30 -4.79 2.18 0.10
CA ALA A 30 -6.14 2.03 0.62
C ALA A 30 -7.07 3.09 0.02
N ASP A 31 -8.38 2.80 -0.08
CA ASP A 31 -9.33 3.74 -0.71
C ASP A 31 -9.85 4.82 0.24
N TYR A 32 -9.78 4.58 1.55
CA TYR A 32 -10.25 5.55 2.52
C TYR A 32 -9.24 5.76 3.65
N PRO A 33 -9.26 6.95 4.29
CA PRO A 33 -8.45 7.23 5.47
C PRO A 33 -8.63 6.17 6.55
N ASN A 34 -7.53 5.72 7.14
CA ASN A 34 -7.53 4.74 8.25
C ASN A 34 -8.09 3.35 7.87
N GLU A 35 -8.05 2.94 6.60
CA GLU A 35 -8.47 1.58 6.20
C GLU A 35 -7.38 0.52 6.26
N GLY A 36 -6.14 0.94 6.21
CA GLY A 36 -5.01 0.18 6.72
C GLY A 36 -4.45 1.00 7.86
N HIS A 37 -4.39 0.42 9.06
CA HIS A 37 -3.44 0.92 10.05
C HIS A 37 -2.10 0.99 9.32
N VAL A 38 -1.51 2.18 9.26
CA VAL A 38 -0.18 2.46 8.71
C VAL A 38 0.76 1.28 9.00
N GLU A 39 0.70 0.76 10.22
CA GLU A 39 1.37 -0.46 10.68
C GLU A 39 1.31 -1.65 9.72
N VAL A 40 0.14 -2.10 9.24
CA VAL A 40 0.04 -3.30 8.36
C VAL A 40 0.69 -3.05 7.00
N ALA A 41 0.47 -1.86 6.42
CA ALA A 41 1.06 -1.51 5.14
C ALA A 41 2.58 -1.37 5.24
N TYR A 42 3.08 -0.81 6.34
CA TYR A 42 4.52 -0.67 6.61
C TYR A 42 5.17 -2.01 6.96
N GLN A 43 4.51 -2.87 7.74
CA GLN A 43 4.94 -4.25 7.98
C GLN A 43 5.09 -5.02 6.67
N LEU A 44 4.10 -4.91 5.78
CA LEU A 44 4.17 -5.55 4.48
C LEU A 44 5.33 -5.00 3.64
N LYS A 45 5.51 -3.68 3.62
CA LYS A 45 6.67 -3.03 2.99
C LYS A 45 7.99 -3.62 3.51
N ASP A 46 8.15 -3.74 4.82
CA ASP A 46 9.37 -4.25 5.43
C ASP A 46 9.60 -5.73 5.08
N LEU A 47 8.54 -6.55 5.10
CA LEU A 47 8.61 -7.97 4.73
C LEU A 47 9.00 -8.15 3.26
N LEU A 48 8.35 -7.43 2.35
CA LEU A 48 8.62 -7.52 0.91
C LEU A 48 10.03 -7.00 0.56
N ARG A 49 10.48 -5.94 1.23
CA ARG A 49 11.86 -5.46 1.10
C ARG A 49 12.87 -6.49 1.60
N THR A 50 12.61 -7.09 2.76
CA THR A 50 13.54 -8.03 3.41
C THR A 50 13.65 -9.36 2.66
N TYR A 51 12.53 -9.94 2.24
CA TYR A 51 12.50 -11.29 1.67
C TYR A 51 12.63 -11.31 0.14
N TYR A 52 12.29 -10.22 -0.55
CA TYR A 52 12.17 -10.19 -2.01
C TYR A 52 12.90 -9.03 -2.69
N ASP A 53 13.58 -8.18 -1.92
CA ASP A 53 14.30 -7.00 -2.42
C ASP A 53 13.43 -6.15 -3.36
N ARG A 54 12.19 -5.87 -2.92
CA ARG A 54 11.23 -5.05 -3.65
C ARG A 54 11.19 -3.62 -3.12
N ASP A 55 11.10 -2.64 -4.01
CA ASP A 55 10.77 -1.26 -3.60
C ASP A 55 9.27 -1.17 -3.37
N VAL A 56 8.88 -0.88 -2.13
CA VAL A 56 7.47 -0.82 -1.74
C VAL A 56 7.13 0.58 -1.27
N ARG A 57 6.12 1.16 -1.92
CA ARG A 57 5.60 2.49 -1.63
C ARG A 57 4.22 2.37 -0.99
N VAL A 58 3.97 3.15 0.05
CA VAL A 58 2.69 3.15 0.75
C VAL A 58 2.02 4.51 0.53
N VAL A 59 0.81 4.49 -0.03
CA VAL A 59 -0.05 5.67 -0.11
C VAL A 59 -1.07 5.57 1.01
N ASP A 60 -0.95 6.49 1.96
CA ASP A 60 -1.93 6.66 3.02
C ASP A 60 -2.72 7.95 2.78
N LEU A 61 -4.04 7.80 2.72
CA LEU A 61 -4.98 8.93 2.60
C LEU A 61 -5.34 9.53 3.97
N SER A 62 -4.81 8.99 5.08
CA SER A 62 -5.07 9.51 6.42
C SER A 62 -4.32 10.84 6.65
N GLU A 63 -4.99 11.78 7.30
CA GLU A 63 -4.42 13.09 7.65
C GLU A 63 -3.45 13.02 8.85
N ASN A 64 -3.27 11.84 9.46
CA ASN A 64 -2.67 11.72 10.78
C ASN A 64 -1.14 11.50 10.70
N LYS A 65 -0.40 12.60 10.80
CA LYS A 65 1.07 12.71 10.71
C LYS A 65 1.87 12.00 11.81
N LYS A 66 1.25 11.23 12.72
CA LYS A 66 1.85 10.88 14.01
C LYS A 66 2.82 9.68 13.99
N HIS A 67 2.92 8.92 12.91
CA HIS A 67 3.72 7.68 12.88
C HIS A 67 4.87 7.63 11.88
N LEU A 68 5.29 8.76 11.29
CA LEU A 68 6.34 8.76 10.28
C LEU A 68 7.71 9.09 10.89
N VAL A 69 8.42 8.05 11.31
CA VAL A 69 9.89 8.08 11.35
C VAL A 69 10.34 8.32 9.91
N ASN A 70 11.21 9.31 9.70
CA ASN A 70 11.74 9.79 8.42
C ASN A 70 12.34 8.68 7.52
N SER A 71 11.51 7.87 6.86
CA SER A 71 11.95 6.94 5.82
C SER A 71 10.99 6.96 4.63
N GLU A 72 11.45 7.70 3.60
CA GLU A 72 11.07 7.57 2.19
C GLU A 72 9.59 7.76 1.81
N LEU A 73 9.30 8.98 1.36
CA LEU A 73 8.23 9.38 0.42
C LEU A 73 6.86 8.74 0.67
N THR A 74 6.13 9.35 1.60
CA THR A 74 4.67 9.25 1.72
C THR A 74 4.01 10.23 0.74
N PHE A 75 3.17 9.73 -0.17
CA PHE A 75 2.35 10.61 -1.01
C PHE A 75 1.12 11.05 -0.24
N PHE A 76 1.10 12.32 0.17
CA PHE A 76 -0.06 12.92 0.81
C PHE A 76 -0.97 13.52 -0.26
N VAL A 77 -2.13 12.89 -0.48
CA VAL A 77 -3.21 13.48 -1.26
C VAL A 77 -4.18 14.12 -0.28
N ASN A 78 -3.82 15.29 0.26
CA ASN A 78 -4.76 16.39 0.55
C ASN A 78 -4.05 17.61 1.16
N GLU A 79 -4.48 18.77 0.68
CA GLU A 79 -3.99 20.13 0.95
C GLU A 79 -2.54 20.43 0.52
N VAL A 80 -2.44 21.11 -0.63
CA VAL A 80 -1.26 21.80 -1.16
C VAL A 80 -0.82 22.94 -0.23
N LYS A 81 -0.35 22.62 0.98
CA LYS A 81 0.27 23.58 1.90
C LYS A 81 1.76 23.28 2.05
N ARG A 82 2.50 23.91 1.14
CA ARG A 82 3.83 24.53 1.32
C ARG A 82 4.93 23.68 1.98
N ASN A 83 5.23 22.51 1.42
CA ASN A 83 6.61 22.01 1.49
C ASN A 83 7.04 21.53 0.08
N PRO A 84 7.85 22.33 -0.66
CA PRO A 84 8.25 22.02 -2.03
C PRO A 84 9.04 20.71 -2.16
N GLN A 85 9.70 20.25 -1.09
CA GLN A 85 10.48 19.02 -1.12
C GLN A 85 9.64 17.75 -0.92
N SER A 86 8.48 17.85 -0.27
CA SER A 86 7.55 16.72 -0.10
C SER A 86 6.55 16.58 -1.26
N ASN A 87 6.48 17.57 -2.15
CA ASN A 87 5.56 17.60 -3.30
C ASN A 87 6.23 17.12 -4.60
N ARG A 88 7.25 16.28 -4.51
CA ARG A 88 7.81 15.65 -5.71
C ARG A 88 6.87 14.54 -6.16
N ILE A 89 6.38 14.66 -7.39
CA ILE A 89 5.65 13.59 -8.06
C ILE A 89 6.60 12.40 -8.17
N TYR A 90 6.11 11.20 -7.89
CA TYR A 90 6.89 9.99 -8.15
C TYR A 90 7.16 9.90 -9.65
N GLU A 91 8.42 9.86 -10.04
CA GLU A 91 8.81 9.68 -11.45
C GLU A 91 9.17 8.22 -11.76
N GLY A 92 9.10 7.32 -10.78
CA GLY A 92 9.36 5.90 -10.99
C GLY A 92 8.16 5.17 -11.61
N ASN A 93 8.45 4.02 -12.23
CA ASN A 93 7.40 3.11 -12.69
C ASN A 93 6.86 2.30 -11.52
N VAL A 94 5.53 2.20 -11.44
CA VAL A 94 4.86 1.25 -10.55
C VAL A 94 4.54 0.02 -11.37
N ASP A 95 4.98 -1.16 -10.91
CA ASP A 95 4.81 -2.40 -11.66
C ASP A 95 3.52 -3.11 -11.27
N ALA A 96 3.10 -2.96 -10.01
CA ALA A 96 1.90 -3.61 -9.49
C ALA A 96 1.41 -2.94 -8.20
N ALA A 97 0.18 -3.28 -7.79
CA ALA A 97 -0.44 -2.75 -6.59
C ALA A 97 -0.95 -3.84 -5.63
N ILE A 98 -0.93 -3.53 -4.33
CA ILE A 98 -1.58 -4.29 -3.27
C ILE A 98 -2.62 -3.39 -2.64
N ILE A 99 -3.84 -3.90 -2.51
CA ILE A 99 -4.98 -3.14 -2.01
C ILE A 99 -5.27 -3.57 -0.58
N VAL A 100 -5.19 -2.63 0.36
CA VAL A 100 -5.61 -2.84 1.75
C VAL A 100 -7.05 -2.37 1.92
N ARG A 101 -7.84 -3.18 2.62
CA ARG A 101 -9.26 -2.94 2.90
C ARG A 101 -9.55 -3.18 4.37
N SER A 102 -10.46 -2.40 4.90
CA SER A 102 -11.08 -2.66 6.20
C SER A 102 -12.48 -3.25 5.99
N LYS A 103 -13.03 -3.90 7.01
CA LYS A 103 -14.39 -4.48 6.94
C LYS A 103 -15.46 -3.46 6.52
N ARG A 104 -15.34 -2.20 6.96
CA ARG A 104 -16.27 -1.10 6.61
C ARG A 104 -16.22 -0.67 5.15
N SER A 105 -15.20 -1.09 4.40
CA SER A 105 -14.94 -0.69 3.01
C SER A 105 -15.22 -1.77 1.97
N VAL A 106 -15.57 -2.95 2.47
CA VAL A 106 -16.12 -4.04 1.69
C VAL A 106 -17.64 -3.87 1.57
N GLY A 107 -18.18 -3.91 0.35
CA GLY A 107 -19.62 -3.76 0.08
C GLY A 107 -19.95 -3.25 -1.33
N HIS A 108 -21.21 -3.41 -1.75
CA HIS A 108 -21.64 -3.14 -3.13
C HIS A 108 -21.81 -1.65 -3.50
N ASN A 109 -21.80 -0.72 -2.52
CA ASN A 109 -22.05 0.71 -2.75
C ASN A 109 -20.94 1.62 -2.23
N LYS A 110 -19.68 1.14 -2.26
CA LYS A 110 -18.51 1.88 -1.78
C LYS A 110 -17.77 2.49 -2.97
N LYS A 111 -17.52 3.80 -2.93
CA LYS A 111 -16.68 4.50 -3.92
C LYS A 111 -15.21 4.16 -3.68
N ARG A 112 -14.54 3.64 -4.70
CA ARG A 112 -13.19 3.07 -4.57
C ARG A 112 -12.17 3.84 -5.39
N TYR A 113 -12.01 5.12 -5.06
CA TYR A 113 -11.31 6.06 -5.92
C TYR A 113 -9.89 5.62 -6.29
N VAL A 114 -9.05 5.23 -5.32
CA VAL A 114 -7.67 4.83 -5.61
C VAL A 114 -7.61 3.52 -6.38
N SER A 115 -8.52 2.60 -6.06
CA SER A 115 -8.56 1.30 -6.74
C SER A 115 -9.11 1.39 -8.16
N ASP A 116 -10.00 2.35 -8.41
CA ASP A 116 -10.46 2.64 -9.76
C ASP A 116 -9.33 3.31 -10.56
N LEU A 117 -8.53 4.20 -9.95
CA LEU A 117 -7.30 4.71 -10.59
C LEU A 117 -6.28 3.61 -10.92
N ILE A 118 -6.10 2.61 -10.04
CA ILE A 118 -5.22 1.46 -10.30
C ILE A 118 -5.70 0.68 -11.53
N LYS A 119 -7.02 0.47 -11.65
CA LYS A 119 -7.60 -0.21 -12.80
C LYS A 119 -7.44 0.61 -14.07
N ASP A 120 -7.69 1.92 -14.00
CA ASP A 120 -7.54 2.82 -15.14
C ASP A 120 -6.08 2.86 -15.64
N ALA A 121 -5.12 2.76 -14.71
CA ALA A 121 -3.70 2.63 -15.02
C ALA A 121 -3.29 1.22 -15.50
N ASN A 122 -4.22 0.28 -15.58
CA ASN A 122 -3.99 -1.13 -15.93
C ASN A 122 -2.88 -1.79 -15.08
N LEU A 123 -2.78 -1.40 -13.80
CA LEU A 123 -1.79 -1.95 -12.89
C LEU A 123 -2.24 -3.32 -12.37
N PRO A 124 -1.38 -4.37 -12.47
CA PRO A 124 -1.64 -5.66 -11.87
C PRO A 124 -1.91 -5.56 -10.37
N VAL A 125 -2.97 -6.19 -9.89
CA VAL A 125 -3.27 -6.28 -8.45
C VAL A 125 -2.73 -7.59 -7.92
N LEU A 126 -1.67 -7.53 -7.12
CA LEU A 126 -1.00 -8.70 -6.56
C LEU A 126 -1.81 -9.36 -5.44
N GLY A 127 -2.65 -8.58 -4.76
CA GLY A 127 -3.49 -9.10 -3.69
C GLY A 127 -4.36 -8.05 -3.02
N LEU A 128 -5.34 -8.56 -2.28
CA LEU A 128 -6.21 -7.79 -1.41
C LEU A 128 -6.02 -8.23 0.03
N ILE A 129 -5.61 -7.30 0.89
CA ILE A 129 -5.41 -7.55 2.31
C ILE A 129 -6.62 -7.03 3.07
N LEU A 130 -7.31 -7.96 3.73
CA LEU A 130 -8.43 -7.68 4.61
C LEU A 130 -7.92 -7.44 6.02
N ASN A 131 -7.87 -6.17 6.41
CA ASN A 131 -7.62 -5.75 7.78
C ASN A 131 -8.91 -5.94 8.60
N GLN A 132 -8.88 -6.87 9.57
CA GLN A 132 -10.04 -7.27 10.38
C GLN A 132 -10.21 -6.46 11.69
N VAL A 133 -9.38 -5.43 11.90
CA VAL A 133 -9.50 -4.52 13.07
C VAL A 133 -10.79 -3.71 13.00
#